data_AF-A0A512UCY3-F1
#
_entry.id   AF-A0A512UCY3-F1
#
_cell.length_a   1.000
_cell.length_b   1.000
_cell.length_c   1.000
_cell.angle_alpha   90.00
_cell.angle_beta   90.00
_cell.angle_gamma   90.00
#
_symmetry.space_group_name_H-M   'P 1'
#
loop_
_entity.id
_entity.type
_entity.pdbx_description
1 polymer ?
#
loop_
_entity_poly.entity_id
_entity_poly.type
_entity_poly.pdbx_seq_one_letter_code
_entity_poly.pdbx_strand_id
1 'polypeptide(L)'
;MLHLLTKTLAYFNKRESPVLVTAFKIMNNLLISSATEDSSFSHELIRIGISAALQFAATPVSNLSDQIFVFLNLDSFHRYLSLSKLPKLISAPPIEHSHESNDTSRLGENDAIITYNLEMLIYALINRFTMSASSLGPEDLGLCDFTEIRDWYHLRKIYLASQNTMSWLLASALSRLISSYYAISSLQPSIETQDCQDVVSVANSYSANSYKRQKLHDRQMDLHRASTPAQFYNSLISSEESKLQKCGLQLLSFYYELHQDRVAPNLKEHAHISKQSSFAFNEPTVFDEDFQSNVNNHPETLSILSNAVRLVANGNHSFWGLVVCRGLLGTSDFQARPERPTLTRGIYQLTKLSLDLLKDADVCQLACSVFDSIVFSQSPASLKNLIDSTMMNQLENIAELSELLGPASINLFAMGFWQALAHTYVILGSRKRSKLSKDIAKWLIEKWNTTSEKLSVNQLEEVSTSIPQILILASRQFLLSQE
;
A
#
# COMPACT_ATOMS: atom_id res chain seq x y z
N MET A 1 0.50 -10.51 -36.61
CA MET A 1 0.45 -9.25 -35.82
C MET A 1 1.71 -9.02 -34.99
N LEU A 2 2.13 -9.96 -34.14
CA LEU A 2 3.36 -9.85 -33.33
C LEU A 2 4.59 -9.39 -34.14
N HIS A 3 4.87 -10.04 -35.27
CA HIS A 3 5.99 -9.66 -36.15
C HIS A 3 5.99 -8.18 -36.59
N LEU A 4 4.80 -7.64 -36.87
CA LEU A 4 4.65 -6.23 -37.27
C LEU A 4 4.92 -5.30 -36.08
N LEU A 5 4.41 -5.64 -34.88
CA LEU A 5 4.65 -4.88 -33.66
C LEU A 5 6.14 -4.90 -33.27
N THR A 6 6.78 -6.07 -33.27
CA THR A 6 8.20 -6.21 -32.98
C THR A 6 9.06 -5.37 -33.92
N LYS A 7 8.79 -5.44 -35.24
CA LYS A 7 9.51 -4.63 -36.23
C LYS A 7 9.27 -3.13 -36.05
N THR A 8 8.04 -2.73 -35.75
CA THR A 8 7.68 -1.33 -35.55
C THR A 8 8.38 -0.76 -34.31
N LEU A 9 8.32 -1.47 -33.18
CA LEU A 9 9.00 -1.08 -31.95
C LEU A 9 10.52 -1.06 -32.13
N ALA A 10 11.09 -2.03 -32.84
CA ALA A 10 12.52 -2.05 -33.15
C ALA A 10 12.94 -0.89 -34.07
N TYR A 11 12.11 -0.50 -35.04
CA TYR A 11 12.41 0.60 -35.95
C TYR A 11 12.36 1.96 -35.26
N PHE A 12 11.41 2.17 -34.35
CA PHE A 12 11.24 3.41 -33.60
C PHE A 12 11.96 3.41 -32.24
N ASN A 13 12.83 2.43 -31.96
CA ASN A 13 13.48 2.20 -30.65
C ASN A 13 14.34 3.36 -30.11
N LYS A 14 14.69 4.35 -30.95
CA LYS A 14 15.57 5.47 -30.59
C LYS A 14 14.87 6.83 -30.62
N ARG A 15 13.61 6.90 -31.03
CA ARG A 15 12.91 8.17 -31.20
C ARG A 15 11.45 8.04 -30.78
N GLU A 16 11.08 8.92 -29.86
CA GLU A 16 9.68 9.11 -29.48
C GLU A 16 8.85 9.50 -30.71
N SER A 17 7.78 8.76 -30.95
CA SER A 17 6.96 8.88 -32.15
C SER A 17 5.50 8.62 -31.79
N PRO A 18 4.54 9.34 -32.40
CA PRO A 18 3.11 9.00 -32.29
C PRO A 18 2.82 7.54 -32.67
N VAL A 19 3.67 6.94 -33.52
CA VAL A 19 3.57 5.52 -33.90
C VAL A 19 3.78 4.60 -32.69
N LEU A 20 4.67 4.96 -31.75
CA LEU A 20 4.89 4.19 -30.52
C LEU A 20 3.66 4.24 -29.61
N VAL A 21 3.01 5.41 -29.51
CA VAL A 21 1.75 5.56 -28.75
C VAL A 21 0.67 4.65 -29.34
N THR A 22 0.53 4.66 -30.67
CA THR A 22 -0.41 3.77 -31.37
C THR A 22 -0.04 2.29 -31.21
N ALA A 23 1.24 1.94 -31.23
CA ALA A 23 1.70 0.58 -31.01
C ALA A 23 1.31 0.09 -29.61
N PHE A 24 1.54 0.88 -28.55
CA PHE A 24 1.09 0.52 -27.20
C PHE A 24 -0.43 0.47 -27.07
N LYS A 25 -1.19 1.37 -27.70
CA LYS A 25 -2.67 1.25 -27.76
C LYS A 25 -3.12 -0.07 -28.37
N ILE A 26 -2.48 -0.49 -29.45
CA ILE A 26 -2.76 -1.78 -30.10
C ILE A 26 -2.40 -2.92 -29.16
N MET A 27 -1.23 -2.90 -28.50
CA MET A 27 -0.85 -3.93 -27.54
C MET A 27 -1.84 -4.02 -26.37
N ASN A 28 -2.28 -2.88 -25.82
CA ASN A 28 -3.27 -2.83 -24.75
C ASN A 28 -4.59 -3.47 -25.17
N ASN A 29 -5.11 -3.07 -26.34
CA ASN A 29 -6.35 -3.63 -26.85
C ASN A 29 -6.24 -5.13 -27.15
N LEU A 30 -5.12 -5.57 -27.71
CA LEU A 30 -4.86 -7.00 -27.96
C LEU A 30 -4.81 -7.78 -26.65
N LEU A 31 -4.10 -7.31 -25.62
CA LEU A 31 -4.06 -7.98 -24.32
C LEU A 31 -5.42 -8.03 -23.62
N ILE A 32 -6.29 -7.06 -23.85
CA ILE A 32 -7.66 -7.07 -23.34
C ILE A 32 -8.49 -8.12 -24.10
N SER A 33 -8.40 -8.15 -25.44
CA SER A 33 -9.25 -9.02 -26.26
C SER A 33 -8.79 -10.47 -26.33
N SER A 34 -7.47 -10.73 -26.41
CA SER A 34 -6.90 -12.05 -26.68
C SER A 34 -6.52 -12.83 -25.42
N ALA A 35 -6.65 -12.22 -24.23
CA ALA A 35 -6.23 -12.83 -22.96
C ALA A 35 -6.87 -14.20 -22.72
N THR A 36 -8.11 -14.40 -23.13
CA THR A 36 -8.83 -15.66 -22.92
C THR A 36 -8.63 -16.69 -24.04
N GLU A 37 -8.02 -16.30 -25.16
CA GLU A 37 -7.95 -17.12 -26.38
C GLU A 37 -6.59 -17.81 -26.54
N ASP A 38 -5.50 -17.07 -26.38
CA ASP A 38 -4.13 -17.60 -26.59
C ASP A 38 -3.16 -17.01 -25.54
N SER A 39 -2.82 -17.86 -24.56
CA SER A 39 -1.89 -17.50 -23.48
C SER A 39 -0.45 -17.34 -23.97
N SER A 40 -0.04 -18.11 -24.99
CA SER A 40 1.31 -18.05 -25.56
C SER A 40 1.49 -16.76 -26.36
N PHE A 41 0.49 -16.38 -27.17
CA PHE A 41 0.46 -15.09 -27.85
C PHE A 41 0.52 -13.92 -26.86
N SER A 42 -0.28 -13.99 -25.79
CA SER A 42 -0.31 -12.94 -24.76
C SER A 42 1.03 -12.82 -24.03
N HIS A 43 1.67 -13.94 -23.70
CA HIS A 43 3.00 -13.98 -23.09
C HIS A 43 4.08 -13.35 -23.99
N GLU A 44 4.08 -13.68 -25.29
CA GLU A 44 5.01 -13.09 -26.25
C GLU A 44 4.78 -11.58 -26.45
N LEU A 45 3.51 -11.17 -26.50
CA LEU A 45 3.14 -9.76 -26.57
C LEU A 45 3.63 -8.99 -25.33
N ILE A 46 3.50 -9.58 -24.15
CA ILE A 46 4.01 -9.03 -22.89
C ILE A 46 5.53 -8.87 -22.96
N ARG A 47 6.26 -9.89 -23.43
CA ARG A 47 7.73 -9.86 -23.53
C ARG A 47 8.22 -8.72 -24.43
N ILE A 48 7.59 -8.54 -25.59
CA ILE A 48 7.88 -7.44 -26.51
C ILE A 48 7.56 -6.09 -25.85
N GLY A 49 6.41 -6.00 -25.18
CA GLY A 49 5.98 -4.79 -24.49
C GLY A 49 6.89 -4.39 -23.32
N ILE A 50 7.37 -5.33 -22.50
CA ILE A 50 8.35 -5.07 -21.42
C ILE A 50 9.64 -4.50 -21.99
N SER A 51 10.16 -5.11 -23.07
CA SER A 51 11.40 -4.68 -23.70
C SER A 51 11.28 -3.24 -24.24
N ALA A 52 10.14 -2.90 -24.83
CA ALA A 52 9.86 -1.54 -25.29
C ALA A 52 9.62 -0.58 -24.13
N ALA A 53 8.87 -0.98 -23.09
CA ALA A 53 8.61 -0.16 -21.91
C ALA A 53 9.91 0.20 -21.18
N LEU A 54 10.86 -0.72 -21.09
CA LEU A 54 12.18 -0.48 -20.51
C LEU A 54 12.96 0.59 -21.28
N GLN A 55 12.92 0.57 -22.61
CA GLN A 55 13.59 1.58 -23.44
C GLN A 55 13.00 2.99 -23.23
N PHE A 56 11.69 3.08 -23.00
CA PHE A 56 10.97 4.34 -22.85
C PHE A 56 10.57 4.64 -21.40
N ALA A 57 11.13 3.95 -20.41
CA ALA A 57 10.75 4.12 -19.00
C ALA A 57 10.94 5.57 -18.51
N ALA A 58 11.95 6.27 -19.03
CA ALA A 58 12.25 7.67 -18.72
C ALA A 58 11.66 8.69 -19.73
N THR A 59 10.75 8.30 -20.61
CA THR A 59 10.20 9.20 -21.65
C THR A 59 9.49 10.43 -21.04
N PRO A 60 9.81 11.67 -21.45
CA PRO A 60 9.03 12.85 -21.08
C PRO A 60 7.67 12.93 -21.78
N VAL A 61 7.38 12.10 -22.78
CA VAL A 61 6.10 12.14 -23.52
C VAL A 61 4.99 11.51 -22.67
N SER A 62 4.08 12.35 -22.18
CA SER A 62 2.94 11.95 -21.35
C SER A 62 2.10 10.88 -22.01
N ASN A 63 1.64 11.10 -23.24
CA ASN A 63 0.77 10.16 -23.96
C ASN A 63 1.39 8.76 -24.13
N LEU A 64 2.72 8.67 -24.26
CA LEU A 64 3.41 7.38 -24.34
C LEU A 64 3.51 6.73 -22.95
N SER A 65 3.86 7.53 -21.94
CA SER A 65 3.90 7.10 -20.54
C SER A 65 2.53 6.57 -20.09
N ASP A 66 1.44 7.25 -20.43
CA ASP A 66 0.08 6.82 -20.13
C ASP A 66 -0.20 5.43 -20.70
N GLN A 67 0.13 5.20 -21.99
CA GLN A 67 -0.12 3.91 -22.62
C GLN A 67 0.76 2.80 -22.06
N ILE A 68 2.00 3.11 -21.66
CA ILE A 68 2.87 2.17 -20.93
C ILE A 68 2.29 1.86 -19.55
N PHE A 69 1.79 2.84 -18.80
CA PHE A 69 1.23 2.59 -17.48
C PHE A 69 -0.11 1.85 -17.55
N VAL A 70 -0.93 2.10 -18.57
CA VAL A 70 -2.10 1.28 -18.89
C VAL A 70 -1.65 -0.17 -19.14
N PHE A 71 -0.66 -0.37 -20.02
CA PHE A 71 -0.12 -1.70 -20.34
C PHE A 71 0.31 -2.48 -19.07
N LEU A 72 1.04 -1.81 -18.18
CA LEU A 72 1.56 -2.39 -16.94
C LEU A 72 0.48 -2.58 -15.86
N ASN A 73 -0.68 -1.95 -15.98
CA ASN A 73 -1.81 -2.13 -15.06
C ASN A 73 -2.85 -3.14 -15.57
N LEU A 74 -2.66 -3.77 -16.72
CA LEU A 74 -3.61 -4.79 -17.21
C LEU A 74 -3.52 -6.08 -16.39
N ASP A 75 -4.65 -6.65 -15.99
CA ASP A 75 -4.68 -7.94 -15.28
C ASP A 75 -4.09 -9.07 -16.13
N SER A 76 -4.37 -9.04 -17.44
CA SER A 76 -3.80 -9.95 -18.42
C SER A 76 -2.26 -9.90 -18.43
N PHE A 77 -1.68 -8.72 -18.28
CA PHE A 77 -0.22 -8.56 -18.21
C PHE A 77 0.36 -9.38 -17.05
N HIS A 78 -0.21 -9.26 -15.85
CA HIS A 78 0.29 -9.97 -14.67
C HIS A 78 -0.06 -11.47 -14.69
N ARG A 79 -1.20 -11.85 -15.28
CA ARG A 79 -1.63 -13.25 -15.37
C ARG A 79 -0.74 -14.07 -16.31
N TYR A 80 -0.35 -13.51 -17.46
CA TYR A 80 0.42 -14.21 -18.50
C TYR A 80 1.92 -13.90 -18.47
N LEU A 81 2.40 -13.25 -17.39
CA LEU A 81 3.80 -12.91 -17.21
C LEU A 81 4.72 -14.15 -17.12
N SER A 82 4.22 -15.23 -16.51
CA SER A 82 4.86 -16.55 -16.57
C SER A 82 3.78 -17.60 -16.86
N LEU A 83 4.07 -18.47 -17.82
CA LEU A 83 3.15 -19.56 -18.21
C LEU A 83 3.14 -20.71 -17.19
N SER A 84 4.12 -20.74 -16.27
CA SER A 84 4.24 -21.77 -15.23
C SER A 84 3.03 -21.88 -14.29
N LYS A 85 2.27 -20.79 -14.12
CA LYS A 85 1.11 -20.69 -13.24
C LYS A 85 -0.21 -21.11 -13.90
N LEU A 86 -0.22 -21.35 -15.21
CA LEU A 86 -1.44 -21.78 -15.89
C LEU A 86 -1.71 -23.26 -15.57
N PRO A 87 -2.98 -23.64 -15.31
CA PRO A 87 -3.33 -25.03 -15.10
C PRO A 87 -2.89 -25.85 -16.31
N LYS A 88 -2.03 -26.84 -16.10
CA LYS A 88 -1.64 -27.78 -17.15
C LYS A 88 -2.91 -28.51 -17.61
N LEU A 89 -3.29 -28.32 -18.88
CA LEU A 89 -4.44 -29.01 -19.46
C LEU A 89 -4.22 -30.53 -19.33
N ILE A 90 -5.16 -31.22 -18.67
CA ILE A 90 -5.12 -32.67 -18.36
C ILE A 90 -5.21 -33.54 -19.64
N SER A 91 -5.34 -32.94 -20.81
CA SER A 91 -5.65 -33.63 -22.08
C SER A 91 -4.89 -33.10 -23.29
N ALA A 92 -3.69 -32.55 -23.09
CA ALA A 92 -2.73 -32.49 -24.21
C ALA A 92 -2.16 -33.91 -24.38
N PRO A 93 -2.44 -34.62 -25.50
CA PRO A 93 -1.69 -35.83 -25.81
C PRO A 93 -0.19 -35.48 -25.81
N PRO A 94 0.69 -36.39 -25.36
CA PRO A 94 2.12 -36.13 -25.43
C PRO A 94 2.43 -35.76 -26.88
N ILE A 95 2.95 -34.56 -27.08
CA ILE A 95 3.37 -34.11 -28.40
C ILE A 95 4.58 -34.98 -28.75
N GLU A 96 4.32 -36.13 -29.37
CA GLU A 96 5.32 -36.94 -30.05
C GLU A 96 5.68 -36.24 -31.37
N HIS A 97 6.31 -35.08 -31.25
CA HIS A 97 7.10 -34.51 -32.32
C HIS A 97 8.54 -34.40 -31.85
N SER A 98 9.28 -35.47 -32.15
CA SER A 98 10.70 -35.48 -32.52
C SER A 98 11.67 -34.74 -31.60
N HIS A 99 12.50 -35.54 -30.90
CA HIS A 99 13.88 -35.23 -30.51
C HIS A 99 14.18 -33.75 -30.19
N GLU A 100 13.92 -33.33 -28.96
CA GLU A 100 14.83 -32.47 -28.21
C GLU A 100 14.33 -32.35 -26.77
N SER A 101 15.16 -32.79 -25.82
CA SER A 101 15.00 -32.60 -24.38
C SER A 101 15.19 -31.12 -23.95
N ASN A 102 14.75 -30.15 -24.76
CA ASN A 102 15.07 -28.72 -24.65
C ASN A 102 13.87 -27.79 -24.35
N ASP A 103 12.62 -28.26 -24.36
CA ASP A 103 11.49 -27.34 -24.19
C ASP A 103 11.33 -26.82 -22.75
N THR A 104 11.71 -27.62 -21.74
CA THR A 104 11.75 -27.17 -20.34
C THR A 104 12.93 -26.24 -20.06
N SER A 105 14.09 -26.43 -20.71
CA SER A 105 15.23 -25.53 -20.57
C SER A 105 14.98 -24.19 -21.27
N ARG A 106 14.35 -24.18 -22.45
CA ARG A 106 13.94 -22.95 -23.15
C ARG A 106 12.91 -22.13 -22.39
N LEU A 107 11.94 -22.76 -21.73
CA LEU A 107 10.99 -22.06 -20.85
C LEU A 107 11.69 -21.44 -19.63
N GLY A 108 12.64 -22.16 -19.01
CA GLY A 108 13.42 -21.66 -17.87
C GLY A 108 14.38 -20.51 -18.20
N GLU A 109 15.06 -20.57 -19.35
CA GLU A 109 15.92 -19.49 -19.85
C GLU A 109 15.13 -18.22 -20.21
N ASN A 110 13.93 -18.38 -20.78
CA ASN A 110 13.05 -17.26 -21.11
C ASN A 110 12.50 -16.56 -19.86
N ASP A 111 12.14 -17.31 -18.82
CA ASP A 111 11.67 -16.73 -17.55
C ASP A 111 12.79 -15.96 -16.84
N ALA A 112 14.05 -16.40 -16.90
CA ALA A 112 15.18 -15.66 -16.34
C ALA A 112 15.42 -14.30 -17.04
N ILE A 113 15.31 -14.25 -18.36
CA ILE A 113 15.44 -13.01 -19.14
C ILE A 113 14.28 -12.05 -18.82
N ILE A 114 13.06 -12.57 -18.70
CA ILE A 114 11.88 -11.77 -18.33
C ILE A 114 12.05 -11.20 -16.92
N THR A 115 12.47 -12.01 -15.95
CA THR A 115 12.72 -11.57 -14.57
C THR A 115 13.76 -10.45 -14.51
N TYR A 116 14.88 -10.58 -15.25
CA TYR A 116 15.89 -9.53 -15.34
C TYR A 116 15.35 -8.24 -15.98
N ASN A 117 14.60 -8.34 -17.09
CA ASN A 117 14.02 -7.18 -17.75
C ASN A 117 12.97 -6.48 -16.87
N LEU A 118 12.20 -7.25 -16.09
CA LEU A 118 11.26 -6.73 -15.10
C LEU A 118 11.98 -5.99 -13.99
N GLU A 119 13.07 -6.56 -13.45
CA GLU A 119 13.89 -5.93 -12.42
C GLU A 119 14.44 -4.57 -12.90
N MET A 120 15.04 -4.54 -14.10
CA MET A 120 15.55 -3.30 -14.69
C MET A 120 14.43 -2.27 -14.94
N LEU A 121 13.24 -2.72 -15.35
CA LEU A 121 12.08 -1.86 -15.55
C LEU A 121 11.59 -1.28 -14.21
N ILE A 122 11.54 -2.10 -13.15
CA ILE A 122 11.17 -1.65 -11.81
C ILE A 122 12.14 -0.56 -11.33
N TYR A 123 13.46 -0.76 -11.45
CA TYR A 123 14.43 0.27 -11.07
C TYR A 123 14.25 1.57 -11.86
N ALA A 124 14.07 1.47 -13.18
CA ALA A 124 13.86 2.65 -14.01
C ALA A 124 12.59 3.42 -13.62
N LEU A 125 11.50 2.70 -13.32
CA LEU A 125 10.22 3.28 -12.94
C LEU A 125 10.22 3.84 -11.52
N ILE A 126 10.91 3.22 -10.56
CA ILE A 126 11.05 3.78 -9.22
C ILE A 126 11.89 5.06 -9.27
N ASN A 127 13.00 5.06 -10.01
CA ASN A 127 13.79 6.28 -10.21
C ASN A 127 12.99 7.40 -10.88
N ARG A 128 12.08 7.05 -11.81
CA ARG A 128 11.12 8.03 -12.34
C ARG A 128 10.14 8.51 -11.27
N PHE A 129 9.58 7.61 -10.47
CA PHE A 129 8.59 7.93 -9.45
C PHE A 129 9.16 8.85 -8.36
N THR A 130 10.41 8.60 -7.92
CA THR A 130 11.11 9.41 -6.90
C THR A 130 11.55 10.77 -7.43
N MET A 131 11.87 10.88 -8.72
CA MET A 131 12.33 12.12 -9.36
C MET A 131 11.21 12.93 -10.01
N SER A 132 9.99 12.39 -10.11
CA SER A 132 8.87 13.08 -10.76
C SER A 132 8.47 14.33 -10.01
N ALA A 133 8.24 15.43 -10.74
CA ALA A 133 7.73 16.68 -10.19
C ALA A 133 6.28 16.56 -9.69
N SER A 134 5.51 15.62 -10.24
CA SER A 134 4.08 15.38 -9.90
C SER A 134 3.91 14.26 -8.87
N SER A 135 4.63 14.30 -7.74
CA SER A 135 4.51 13.26 -6.71
C SER A 135 3.11 13.26 -6.08
N LEU A 136 2.59 12.09 -5.69
CA LEU A 136 1.28 12.02 -5.03
C LEU A 136 1.29 12.74 -3.67
N GLY A 137 0.37 13.69 -3.49
CA GLY A 137 0.15 14.47 -2.27
C GLY A 137 -1.12 14.08 -1.50
N PRO A 138 -1.36 14.65 -0.30
CA PRO A 138 -2.63 14.49 0.42
C PRO A 138 -3.87 14.83 -0.40
N GLU A 139 -3.78 15.85 -1.24
CA GLU A 139 -4.83 16.33 -2.14
C GLU A 139 -5.19 15.34 -3.25
N ASP A 140 -4.28 14.42 -3.58
CA ASP A 140 -4.50 13.43 -4.64
C ASP A 140 -5.29 12.22 -4.15
N LEU A 141 -5.37 11.99 -2.84
CA LEU A 141 -5.90 10.77 -2.26
C LEU A 141 -7.16 11.04 -1.44
N GLY A 142 -8.26 10.43 -1.87
CA GLY A 142 -9.50 10.33 -1.11
C GLY A 142 -9.58 8.99 -0.36
N LEU A 143 -10.31 8.98 0.75
CA LEU A 143 -10.56 7.78 1.56
C LEU A 143 -11.97 7.23 1.30
N CYS A 144 -12.09 5.92 1.17
CA CYS A 144 -13.34 5.18 1.04
C CYS A 144 -13.26 3.86 1.82
N ASP A 145 -14.34 3.08 1.87
CA ASP A 145 -14.38 1.73 2.46
C ASP A 145 -15.22 0.79 1.57
N PHE A 146 -14.71 0.45 0.39
CA PHE A 146 -15.29 -0.56 -0.51
C PHE A 146 -14.77 -1.97 -0.17
N THR A 147 -15.62 -2.97 -0.36
CA THR A 147 -15.24 -4.39 -0.18
C THR A 147 -14.31 -4.90 -1.28
N GLU A 148 -14.44 -4.34 -2.48
CA GLU A 148 -13.72 -4.75 -3.68
C GLU A 148 -13.18 -3.54 -4.44
N ILE A 149 -12.16 -3.77 -5.28
CA ILE A 149 -11.61 -2.75 -6.18
C ILE A 149 -12.65 -2.52 -7.28
N ARG A 150 -13.07 -1.25 -7.47
CA ARG A 150 -14.07 -0.90 -8.48
C ARG A 150 -13.46 -0.68 -9.85
N ASP A 151 -12.36 0.07 -9.88
CA ASP A 151 -11.60 0.37 -11.10
C ASP A 151 -10.15 0.75 -10.74
N TRP A 152 -9.35 1.19 -11.71
CA TRP A 152 -7.95 1.56 -11.49
C TRP A 152 -7.74 2.81 -10.64
N TYR A 153 -8.76 3.64 -10.45
CA TYR A 153 -8.73 4.88 -9.69
C TYR A 153 -9.48 4.78 -8.36
N HIS A 154 -10.22 3.69 -8.14
CA HIS A 154 -10.97 3.41 -6.92
C HIS A 154 -10.55 2.04 -6.37
N LEU A 155 -9.57 2.05 -5.48
CA LEU A 155 -9.14 0.88 -4.74
C LEU A 155 -10.09 0.61 -3.56
N ARG A 156 -9.79 -0.38 -2.72
CA ARG A 156 -10.70 -0.80 -1.64
C ARG A 156 -10.95 0.35 -0.67
N LYS A 157 -9.89 0.97 -0.16
CA LYS A 157 -9.98 1.98 0.89
C LYS A 157 -9.50 3.36 0.49
N ILE A 158 -8.93 3.50 -0.70
CA ILE A 158 -8.45 4.78 -1.23
C ILE A 158 -8.89 4.96 -2.68
N TYR A 159 -9.09 6.22 -3.09
CA TYR A 159 -9.37 6.57 -4.48
C TYR A 159 -8.61 7.84 -4.90
N LEU A 160 -8.46 8.04 -6.21
CA LEU A 160 -7.86 9.24 -6.78
C LEU A 160 -8.86 10.40 -6.71
N ALA A 161 -8.58 11.40 -5.88
CA ALA A 161 -9.43 12.58 -5.72
C ALA A 161 -9.07 13.71 -6.72
N SER A 162 -7.86 13.69 -7.28
CA SER A 162 -7.35 14.73 -8.16
C SER A 162 -7.29 14.29 -9.64
N GLN A 163 -6.69 15.13 -10.48
CA GLN A 163 -6.39 14.83 -11.88
C GLN A 163 -5.00 14.19 -12.08
N ASN A 164 -4.29 13.83 -11.01
CA ASN A 164 -2.94 13.25 -11.05
C ASN A 164 -2.96 11.75 -11.42
N THR A 165 -3.62 11.42 -12.53
CA THR A 165 -3.83 10.04 -13.01
C THR A 165 -2.51 9.35 -13.34
N MET A 166 -1.54 10.08 -13.89
CA MET A 166 -0.23 9.55 -14.29
C MET A 166 0.53 8.95 -13.10
N SER A 167 0.68 9.72 -12.01
CA SER A 167 1.44 9.25 -10.85
C SER A 167 0.69 8.16 -10.08
N TRP A 168 -0.65 8.20 -10.09
CA TRP A 168 -1.50 7.14 -9.55
C TRP A 168 -1.31 5.82 -10.31
N LEU A 169 -1.40 5.85 -11.64
CA LEU A 169 -1.20 4.68 -12.49
C LEU A 169 0.24 4.14 -12.37
N LEU A 170 1.24 5.02 -12.24
CA LEU A 170 2.63 4.62 -12.02
C LEU A 170 2.81 3.91 -10.67
N ALA A 171 2.25 4.45 -9.59
CA ALA A 171 2.30 3.82 -8.26
C ALA A 171 1.62 2.45 -8.26
N SER A 172 0.43 2.37 -8.89
CA SER A 172 -0.29 1.11 -9.07
C SER A 172 0.53 0.11 -9.91
N ALA A 173 1.05 0.51 -11.07
CA ALA A 173 1.87 -0.34 -11.94
C ALA A 173 3.09 -0.88 -11.21
N LEU A 174 3.82 -0.01 -10.50
CA LEU A 174 5.00 -0.40 -9.71
C LEU A 174 4.63 -1.43 -8.64
N SER A 175 3.56 -1.19 -7.89
CA SER A 175 3.13 -2.10 -6.83
C SER A 175 2.80 -3.49 -7.38
N ARG A 176 2.08 -3.56 -8.50
CA ARG A 176 1.73 -4.83 -9.15
C ARG A 176 2.94 -5.53 -9.79
N LEU A 177 3.85 -4.76 -10.40
CA LEU A 177 5.08 -5.27 -11.01
C LEU A 177 5.99 -5.92 -9.97
N ILE A 178 6.23 -5.25 -8.85
CA ILE A 178 7.06 -5.76 -7.75
C ILE A 178 6.44 -7.04 -7.19
N SER A 179 5.13 -7.07 -6.94
CA SER A 179 4.42 -8.29 -6.54
C SER A 179 4.59 -9.42 -7.57
N SER A 180 4.54 -9.10 -8.86
CA SER A 180 4.69 -10.08 -9.93
C SER A 180 6.12 -10.60 -10.03
N TYR A 181 7.11 -9.74 -9.87
CA TYR A 181 8.53 -10.07 -9.81
C TYR A 181 8.80 -11.09 -8.69
N TYR A 182 8.40 -10.78 -7.45
CA TYR A 182 8.60 -11.69 -6.31
C TYR A 182 7.87 -13.03 -6.50
N ALA A 183 6.70 -13.00 -7.14
CA ALA A 183 5.94 -14.22 -7.41
C ALA A 183 6.52 -15.08 -8.55
N ILE A 184 7.44 -14.56 -9.37
CA ILE A 184 8.19 -15.33 -10.39
C ILE A 184 9.54 -15.76 -9.82
N SER A 185 10.25 -14.86 -9.13
CA SER A 185 11.55 -15.17 -8.53
C SER A 185 11.46 -16.29 -7.48
N SER A 186 10.36 -16.37 -6.73
CA SER A 186 10.13 -17.46 -5.77
C SER A 186 9.99 -18.85 -6.41
N LEU A 187 9.72 -18.92 -7.72
CA LEU A 187 9.59 -20.18 -8.47
C LEU A 187 10.92 -20.63 -9.08
N GLN A 188 11.92 -19.76 -9.12
CA GLN A 188 13.25 -20.10 -9.62
C GLN A 188 14.06 -20.73 -8.48
N PRO A 189 14.66 -21.92 -8.68
CA PRO A 189 15.61 -22.45 -7.72
C PRO A 189 16.76 -21.44 -7.56
N SER A 190 17.20 -21.20 -6.33
CA SER A 190 18.31 -20.31 -6.00
C SER A 190 19.58 -20.80 -6.70
N ILE A 191 19.86 -20.28 -7.89
CA ILE A 191 21.11 -20.54 -8.60
C ILE A 191 22.19 -19.77 -7.86
N GLU A 192 23.05 -20.50 -7.16
CA GLU A 192 24.28 -19.96 -6.59
C GLU A 192 25.08 -19.24 -7.68
N THR A 193 25.57 -18.06 -7.32
CA THR A 193 26.06 -16.94 -8.14
C THR A 193 27.30 -17.20 -9.02
N GLN A 194 27.49 -18.38 -9.59
CA GLN A 194 28.62 -18.69 -10.49
C GLN A 194 28.25 -18.88 -11.97
N ASP A 195 27.02 -19.28 -12.31
CA ASP A 195 26.64 -19.58 -13.71
C ASP A 195 25.91 -18.43 -14.45
N CYS A 196 25.63 -17.31 -13.79
CA CYS A 196 24.93 -16.16 -14.40
C CYS A 196 25.80 -15.34 -15.38
N GLN A 197 27.12 -15.56 -15.48
CA GLN A 197 27.96 -14.80 -16.41
C GLN A 197 27.62 -15.11 -17.88
N ASP A 198 27.19 -16.33 -18.19
CA ASP A 198 26.84 -16.72 -19.56
C ASP A 198 25.43 -16.25 -19.97
N VAL A 199 24.45 -16.21 -19.06
CA VAL A 199 23.09 -15.69 -19.36
C VAL A 199 23.11 -14.17 -19.57
N VAL A 200 23.95 -13.45 -18.81
CA VAL A 200 24.17 -12.00 -18.97
C VAL A 200 24.84 -11.69 -20.32
N SER A 201 25.61 -12.60 -20.89
CA SER A 201 26.28 -12.42 -22.19
C SER A 201 25.28 -12.41 -23.37
N VAL A 202 24.19 -13.19 -23.30
CA VAL A 202 23.15 -13.24 -24.33
C VAL A 202 22.18 -12.05 -24.22
N ALA A 203 21.77 -11.66 -23.02
CA ALA A 203 20.93 -10.46 -22.79
C ALA A 203 21.64 -9.14 -23.18
N ASN A 204 22.97 -9.14 -23.13
CA ASN A 204 23.80 -8.02 -23.57
C ASN A 204 23.81 -7.81 -25.10
N SER A 205 23.38 -8.80 -25.90
CA SER A 205 23.36 -8.70 -27.36
C SER A 205 22.11 -7.99 -27.91
N TYR A 206 21.01 -7.96 -27.14
CA TYR A 206 19.74 -7.31 -27.53
C TYR A 206 19.48 -5.95 -26.84
N SER A 207 20.25 -5.59 -25.81
CA SER A 207 20.14 -4.31 -25.09
C SER A 207 21.23 -3.33 -25.51
N ALA A 208 21.17 -2.86 -26.76
CA ALA A 208 21.99 -1.76 -27.21
C ALA A 208 21.52 -0.42 -26.58
N ASN A 209 22.26 0.00 -25.55
CA ASN A 209 22.55 1.39 -25.17
C ASN A 209 21.45 2.21 -24.46
N SER A 210 21.51 2.21 -23.12
CA SER A 210 21.46 3.43 -22.27
C SER A 210 21.69 3.10 -20.78
N TYR A 211 21.19 1.95 -20.30
CA TYR A 211 21.22 1.61 -18.87
C TYR A 211 22.51 0.93 -18.36
N LYS A 212 23.44 0.54 -19.24
CA LYS A 212 24.75 -0.03 -18.80
C LYS A 212 25.60 0.94 -17.96
N ARG A 213 25.37 2.25 -18.03
CA ARG A 213 26.04 3.24 -17.16
C ARG A 213 25.33 3.51 -15.83
N GLN A 214 24.12 2.97 -15.61
CA GLN A 214 23.35 3.21 -14.39
C GLN A 214 23.56 2.12 -13.32
N LYS A 215 24.20 1.00 -13.68
CA LYS A 215 24.52 -0.13 -12.79
C LYS A 215 25.50 0.20 -11.64
N LEU A 216 26.01 1.43 -11.54
CA LEU A 216 27.03 1.80 -10.57
C LEU A 216 26.55 2.74 -9.45
N HIS A 217 25.33 3.29 -9.50
CA HIS A 217 24.93 4.32 -8.51
C HIS A 217 23.93 3.91 -7.43
N ASP A 218 23.02 2.96 -7.64
CA ASP A 218 21.95 2.67 -6.65
C ASP A 218 22.14 1.35 -5.91
N ARG A 219 23.16 1.27 -5.03
CA ARG A 219 23.30 0.18 -4.04
C ARG A 219 22.16 0.13 -2.99
N GLN A 220 21.26 1.11 -3.00
CA GLN A 220 20.18 1.24 -2.01
C GLN A 220 18.90 0.49 -2.42
N MET A 221 18.79 0.05 -3.69
CA MET A 221 17.56 -0.48 -4.26
C MET A 221 17.61 -1.99 -4.52
N ASP A 222 18.32 -2.79 -3.73
CA ASP A 222 18.53 -4.21 -4.06
C ASP A 222 17.23 -5.06 -3.89
N LEU A 223 16.46 -5.24 -4.97
CA LEU A 223 15.28 -6.14 -5.00
C LEU A 223 15.62 -7.57 -4.56
N HIS A 224 16.82 -8.05 -4.87
CA HIS A 224 17.26 -9.41 -4.53
C HIS A 224 17.49 -9.63 -3.04
N ARG A 225 17.68 -8.59 -2.23
CA ARG A 225 17.93 -8.75 -0.78
C ARG A 225 16.67 -9.01 0.01
N ALA A 226 15.54 -8.48 -0.44
CA ALA A 226 14.26 -8.72 0.20
C ALA A 226 13.67 -10.05 -0.30
N SER A 227 12.95 -10.75 0.57
CA SER A 227 12.26 -12.01 0.20
C SER A 227 10.79 -11.80 -0.19
N THR A 228 10.22 -10.65 0.17
CA THR A 228 8.82 -10.29 -0.09
C THR A 228 8.73 -8.84 -0.61
N PRO A 229 7.63 -8.48 -1.30
CA PRO A 229 7.37 -7.09 -1.67
C PRO A 229 7.35 -6.15 -0.47
N ALA A 230 6.72 -6.56 0.64
CA ALA A 230 6.60 -5.73 1.83
C ALA A 230 7.94 -5.50 2.55
N GLN A 231 8.86 -6.49 2.56
CA GLN A 231 10.25 -6.28 3.01
C GLN A 231 10.99 -5.28 2.13
N PHE A 232 10.80 -5.33 0.81
CA PHE A 232 11.41 -4.37 -0.11
C PHE A 232 10.90 -2.95 0.13
N TYR A 233 9.59 -2.76 0.27
CA TYR A 233 9.08 -1.43 0.60
C TYR A 233 9.58 -0.95 1.97
N ASN A 234 9.65 -1.84 2.96
CA ASN A 234 10.16 -1.50 4.28
C ASN A 234 11.64 -1.10 4.26
N SER A 235 12.46 -1.68 3.39
CA SER A 235 13.86 -1.26 3.23
C SER A 235 13.95 0.15 2.64
N LEU A 236 13.06 0.52 1.71
CA LEU A 236 12.94 1.90 1.22
C LEU A 236 12.50 2.87 2.31
N ILE A 237 11.53 2.48 3.16
CA ILE A 237 11.07 3.28 4.32
C ILE A 237 12.18 3.46 5.36
N SER A 238 13.08 2.47 5.47
CA SER A 238 14.23 2.51 6.38
C SER A 238 15.40 3.33 5.85
N SER A 239 15.37 3.76 4.58
CA SER A 239 16.42 4.59 3.97
C SER A 239 16.58 5.93 4.70
N GLU A 240 17.77 6.52 4.62
CA GLU A 240 18.04 7.87 5.10
C GLU A 240 17.45 8.95 4.16
N GLU A 241 17.20 8.60 2.91
CA GLU A 241 16.72 9.55 1.90
C GLU A 241 15.20 9.75 1.99
N SER A 242 14.78 10.98 2.31
CA SER A 242 13.36 11.35 2.46
C SER A 242 12.49 11.01 1.22
N LYS A 243 13.05 11.12 0.01
CA LYS A 243 12.32 10.75 -1.23
C LYS A 243 12.07 9.24 -1.32
N LEU A 244 13.04 8.41 -0.90
CA LEU A 244 12.90 6.96 -0.86
C LEU A 244 11.94 6.53 0.25
N GLN A 245 11.98 7.20 1.41
CA GLN A 245 11.00 6.98 2.47
C GLN A 245 9.57 7.22 1.98
N LYS A 246 9.32 8.37 1.33
CA LYS A 246 8.01 8.68 0.73
C LYS A 246 7.59 7.64 -0.31
N CYS A 247 8.50 7.28 -1.21
CA CYS A 247 8.26 6.25 -2.23
C CYS A 247 7.87 4.90 -1.61
N GLY A 248 8.63 4.44 -0.61
CA GLY A 248 8.36 3.21 0.11
C GLY A 248 6.98 3.21 0.77
N LEU A 249 6.61 4.30 1.46
CA LEU A 249 5.29 4.44 2.08
C LEU A 249 4.16 4.42 1.04
N GLN A 250 4.33 5.12 -0.08
CA GLN A 250 3.35 5.18 -1.17
C GLN A 250 3.13 3.80 -1.80
N LEU A 251 4.21 3.13 -2.21
CA LEU A 251 4.10 1.83 -2.87
C LEU A 251 3.56 0.75 -1.92
N LEU A 252 3.94 0.80 -0.65
CA LEU A 252 3.41 -0.09 0.37
C LEU A 252 1.91 0.12 0.61
N SER A 253 1.45 1.38 0.60
CA SER A 253 0.02 1.71 0.69
C SER A 253 -0.75 1.06 -0.46
N PHE A 254 -0.30 1.26 -1.70
CA PHE A 254 -0.92 0.61 -2.87
C PHE A 254 -0.84 -0.92 -2.79
N TYR A 255 0.25 -1.47 -2.27
CA TYR A 255 0.40 -2.91 -2.09
C TYR A 255 -0.69 -3.50 -1.17
N TYR A 256 -0.95 -2.88 -0.02
CA TYR A 256 -2.02 -3.34 0.89
C TYR A 256 -3.40 -3.27 0.25
N GLU A 257 -3.67 -2.23 -0.53
CA GLU A 257 -4.95 -2.04 -1.22
C GLU A 257 -5.19 -3.06 -2.34
N LEU A 258 -4.13 -3.43 -3.07
CA LEU A 258 -4.20 -4.33 -4.23
C LEU A 258 -4.12 -5.82 -3.86
N HIS A 259 -3.49 -6.16 -2.73
CA HIS A 259 -3.10 -7.53 -2.40
C HIS A 259 -3.52 -8.02 -1.00
N GLN A 260 -4.45 -7.33 -0.33
CA GLN A 260 -4.88 -7.65 1.05
C GLN A 260 -5.19 -9.15 1.28
N ASP A 261 -5.79 -9.85 0.32
CA ASP A 261 -6.16 -11.27 0.44
C ASP A 261 -4.96 -12.24 0.36
N ARG A 262 -3.81 -11.76 -0.13
CA ARG A 262 -2.56 -12.54 -0.24
C ARG A 262 -1.59 -12.28 0.91
N VAL A 263 -1.89 -11.35 1.81
CA VAL A 263 -1.15 -11.10 3.06
C VAL A 263 -1.54 -12.13 4.15
N ALA A 264 -2.23 -13.23 3.77
CA ALA A 264 -2.52 -14.33 4.67
C ALA A 264 -1.20 -14.92 5.23
N PRO A 265 -1.11 -15.14 6.55
CA PRO A 265 0.14 -15.48 7.21
C PRO A 265 0.67 -16.82 6.72
N ASN A 266 1.99 -16.88 6.50
CA ASN A 266 2.73 -18.11 6.66
C ASN A 266 2.48 -18.63 8.09
N LEU A 267 1.57 -19.60 8.21
CA LEU A 267 1.13 -20.26 9.45
C LEU A 267 2.23 -21.11 10.13
N LYS A 268 3.51 -20.78 9.94
CA LYS A 268 4.65 -21.53 10.48
C LYS A 268 5.65 -20.67 11.28
N GLU A 269 5.17 -19.71 12.06
CA GLU A 269 5.97 -19.13 13.13
C GLU A 269 5.36 -19.47 14.49
N HIS A 270 5.77 -20.63 15.02
CA HIS A 270 5.64 -20.95 16.43
C HIS A 270 6.56 -20.02 17.22
N ALA A 271 6.07 -18.84 17.59
CA ALA A 271 6.74 -18.03 18.60
C ALA A 271 6.53 -18.70 19.97
N HIS A 272 7.63 -19.14 20.58
CA HIS A 272 7.67 -19.56 21.98
C HIS A 272 7.10 -18.44 22.86
N ILE A 273 5.97 -18.73 23.52
CA ILE A 273 5.37 -17.85 24.51
C ILE A 273 6.26 -17.92 25.77
N SER A 274 7.19 -16.98 25.92
CA SER A 274 7.80 -16.72 27.22
C SER A 274 6.78 -15.99 28.09
N LYS A 275 6.25 -16.66 29.11
CA LYS A 275 5.48 -16.05 30.20
C LYS A 275 6.41 -15.15 31.03
N GLN A 276 6.40 -13.83 30.78
CA GLN A 276 6.92 -12.74 31.63
C GLN A 276 6.71 -11.46 30.79
N SER A 277 6.16 -10.33 31.25
CA SER A 277 5.87 -9.76 32.56
C SER A 277 4.63 -8.85 32.41
N SER A 278 4.00 -8.44 33.52
CA SER A 278 2.93 -7.44 33.51
C SER A 278 3.44 -6.12 32.91
N PHE A 279 2.92 -5.73 31.74
CA PHE A 279 3.25 -4.46 31.10
C PHE A 279 2.63 -3.30 31.87
N ALA A 280 3.48 -2.47 32.49
CA ALA A 280 3.09 -1.22 33.12
C ALA A 280 3.57 -0.06 32.24
N PHE A 281 2.65 0.74 31.70
CA PHE A 281 2.92 1.94 30.90
C PHE A 281 3.41 3.11 31.77
N ASN A 282 4.52 2.93 32.49
CA ASN A 282 5.18 3.99 33.25
C ASN A 282 6.42 4.53 32.52
N GLU A 283 6.37 4.60 31.18
CA GLU A 283 7.40 5.25 30.35
C GLU A 283 6.95 6.68 30.00
N PRO A 284 7.89 7.66 29.97
CA PRO A 284 7.58 9.08 29.93
C PRO A 284 6.93 9.50 28.61
N THR A 285 6.35 10.70 28.61
CA THR A 285 5.64 11.41 27.53
C THR A 285 6.37 11.56 26.19
N VAL A 286 7.59 11.04 26.05
CA VAL A 286 8.47 11.17 24.87
C VAL A 286 8.38 9.91 24.01
N PHE A 287 8.44 10.06 22.69
CA PHE A 287 8.53 8.94 21.76
C PHE A 287 9.71 8.04 22.15
N ASP A 288 9.46 6.76 22.36
CA ASP A 288 10.48 5.88 22.90
C ASP A 288 11.37 5.35 21.77
N GLU A 289 12.59 5.91 21.67
CA GLU A 289 13.62 5.51 20.70
C GLU A 289 14.06 4.04 20.89
N ASP A 290 13.83 3.43 22.06
CA ASP A 290 14.17 2.03 22.33
C ASP A 290 13.26 1.02 21.60
N PHE A 291 12.23 1.48 20.88
CA PHE A 291 11.47 0.63 19.95
C PHE A 291 12.36 0.07 18.81
N GLN A 292 13.57 0.62 18.62
CA GLN A 292 14.50 0.25 17.57
C GLN A 292 15.45 -0.91 17.91
N SER A 293 15.77 -1.15 19.18
CA SER A 293 16.91 -2.01 19.56
C SER A 293 16.70 -3.52 19.35
N ASN A 294 15.46 -3.97 19.09
CA ASN A 294 15.10 -5.39 18.93
C ASN A 294 14.54 -5.78 17.54
N VAL A 295 14.58 -4.88 16.55
CA VAL A 295 13.92 -5.06 15.24
C VAL A 295 14.48 -6.23 14.42
N ASN A 296 15.72 -6.68 14.69
CA ASN A 296 16.39 -7.71 13.89
C ASN A 296 15.77 -9.12 13.97
N ASN A 297 14.86 -9.39 14.93
CA ASN A 297 14.20 -10.69 15.10
C ASN A 297 12.67 -10.59 15.11
N HIS A 298 12.09 -9.47 14.67
CA HIS A 298 10.65 -9.25 14.73
C HIS A 298 9.93 -9.59 13.43
N PRO A 299 8.68 -10.08 13.50
CA PRO A 299 7.84 -10.32 12.33
C PRO A 299 7.72 -9.05 11.48
N GLU A 300 7.76 -9.22 10.16
CA GLU A 300 7.78 -8.17 9.13
C GLU A 300 6.79 -7.01 9.41
N THR A 301 5.56 -7.34 9.80
CA THR A 301 4.48 -6.41 10.15
C THR A 301 4.86 -5.43 11.28
N LEU A 302 5.63 -5.89 12.28
CA LEU A 302 6.08 -5.04 13.39
C LEU A 302 7.18 -4.07 12.95
N SER A 303 8.09 -4.51 12.10
CA SER A 303 9.16 -3.65 11.56
C SER A 303 8.56 -2.53 10.70
N ILE A 304 7.58 -2.86 9.86
CA ILE A 304 6.85 -1.87 9.04
C ILE A 304 6.13 -0.87 9.94
N LEU A 305 5.38 -1.35 10.94
CA LEU A 305 4.67 -0.48 11.88
C LEU A 305 5.64 0.47 12.61
N SER A 306 6.77 -0.05 13.08
CA SER A 306 7.83 0.73 13.73
C SER A 306 8.33 1.88 12.86
N ASN A 307 8.69 1.55 11.63
CA ASN A 307 9.23 2.52 10.70
C ASN A 307 8.20 3.57 10.30
N ALA A 308 6.94 3.18 10.08
CA ALA A 308 5.86 4.12 9.78
C ALA A 308 5.56 5.05 10.96
N VAL A 309 5.42 4.49 12.17
CA VAL A 309 5.17 5.24 13.41
C VAL A 309 6.30 6.23 13.70
N ARG A 310 7.56 5.84 13.49
CA ARG A 310 8.73 6.73 13.60
C ARG A 310 8.65 7.92 12.65
N LEU A 311 8.28 7.69 11.39
CA LEU A 311 8.16 8.77 10.40
C LEU A 311 7.02 9.73 10.78
N VAL A 312 5.87 9.20 11.20
CA VAL A 312 4.74 10.01 11.71
C VAL A 312 5.15 10.84 12.92
N ALA A 313 5.86 10.25 13.88
CA ALA A 313 6.32 10.94 15.10
C ALA A 313 7.29 12.09 14.80
N ASN A 314 8.15 11.92 13.81
CA ASN A 314 9.10 12.95 13.37
C ASN A 314 8.45 14.06 12.53
N GLY A 315 7.14 13.97 12.26
CA GLY A 315 6.42 14.88 11.35
C GLY A 315 6.79 14.68 9.87
N ASN A 316 7.68 13.73 9.57
CA ASN A 316 8.15 13.45 8.22
C ASN A 316 7.19 12.45 7.57
N HIS A 317 6.50 12.86 6.51
CA HIS A 317 5.56 11.99 5.77
C HIS A 317 4.39 11.48 6.61
N SER A 318 3.94 12.23 7.63
CA SER A 318 2.83 11.82 8.53
C SER A 318 1.59 11.33 7.78
N PHE A 319 1.23 12.00 6.68
CA PHE A 319 0.14 11.56 5.81
C PHE A 319 0.33 10.12 5.31
N TRP A 320 1.39 9.85 4.55
CA TRP A 320 1.64 8.53 3.97
C TRP A 320 1.96 7.47 5.04
N GLY A 321 2.57 7.87 6.16
CA GLY A 321 2.76 7.00 7.32
C GLY A 321 1.43 6.51 7.90
N LEU A 322 0.44 7.40 8.07
CA LEU A 322 -0.89 7.03 8.54
C LEU A 322 -1.66 6.18 7.52
N VAL A 323 -1.50 6.43 6.21
CA VAL A 323 -2.10 5.57 5.15
C VAL A 323 -1.59 4.13 5.29
N VAL A 324 -0.27 3.95 5.43
CA VAL A 324 0.33 2.62 5.66
C VAL A 324 -0.20 1.98 6.94
N CYS A 325 -0.26 2.73 8.05
CA CYS A 325 -0.82 2.24 9.31
C CYS A 325 -2.29 1.80 9.17
N ARG A 326 -3.11 2.55 8.44
CA ARG A 326 -4.51 2.18 8.14
C ARG A 326 -4.58 0.89 7.31
N GLY A 327 -3.70 0.72 6.32
CA GLY A 327 -3.59 -0.51 5.55
C GLY A 327 -3.23 -1.71 6.43
N LEU A 328 -2.20 -1.55 7.27
CA LEU A 328 -1.72 -2.56 8.24
C LEU A 328 -2.82 -3.02 9.21
N LEU A 329 -3.58 -2.08 9.78
CA LEU A 329 -4.69 -2.39 10.70
C LEU A 329 -5.78 -3.24 10.03
N GLY A 330 -5.89 -3.18 8.70
CA GLY A 330 -6.81 -4.01 7.92
C GLY A 330 -6.30 -5.42 7.60
N THR A 331 -5.08 -5.78 8.00
CA THR A 331 -4.52 -7.11 7.73
C THR A 331 -4.95 -8.15 8.77
N SER A 332 -5.04 -9.42 8.37
CA SER A 332 -5.41 -10.53 9.26
C SER A 332 -4.46 -10.70 10.45
N ASP A 333 -3.18 -10.34 10.28
CA ASP A 333 -2.16 -10.42 11.32
C ASP A 333 -2.50 -9.53 12.52
N PHE A 334 -3.07 -8.37 12.25
CA PHE A 334 -3.48 -7.41 13.26
C PHE A 334 -4.77 -7.84 13.96
N GLN A 335 -5.71 -8.44 13.23
CA GLN A 335 -7.00 -8.90 13.77
C GLN A 335 -6.87 -10.17 14.62
N ALA A 336 -5.88 -11.03 14.34
CA ALA A 336 -5.76 -12.34 14.97
C ALA A 336 -4.91 -12.37 16.26
N ARG A 337 -4.12 -11.34 16.59
CA ARG A 337 -3.08 -11.44 17.65
C ARG A 337 -2.83 -10.15 18.47
N PRO A 338 -3.83 -9.63 19.21
CA PRO A 338 -3.65 -8.44 20.07
C PRO A 338 -2.72 -8.64 21.29
N GLU A 339 -2.34 -9.88 21.62
CA GLU A 339 -1.60 -10.21 22.86
C GLU A 339 -0.07 -10.10 22.76
N ARG A 340 0.49 -9.59 21.65
CA ARG A 340 1.93 -9.36 21.52
C ARG A 340 2.30 -8.01 22.13
N PRO A 341 3.14 -7.95 23.18
CA PRO A 341 3.40 -6.69 23.88
C PRO A 341 4.08 -5.61 23.03
N THR A 342 4.98 -6.01 22.13
CA THR A 342 5.63 -5.09 21.18
C THR A 342 4.63 -4.50 20.17
N LEU A 343 3.66 -5.30 19.73
CA LEU A 343 2.55 -4.82 18.91
C LEU A 343 1.69 -3.83 19.69
N THR A 344 1.30 -4.18 20.92
CA THR A 344 0.51 -3.31 21.80
C THR A 344 1.20 -1.96 22.02
N ARG A 345 2.52 -1.93 22.21
CA ARG A 345 3.30 -0.69 22.33
C ARG A 345 3.30 0.14 21.05
N GLY A 346 3.47 -0.48 19.88
CA GLY A 346 3.36 0.21 18.59
C GLY A 346 1.96 0.80 18.36
N ILE A 347 0.91 0.05 18.71
CA ILE A 347 -0.48 0.52 18.66
C ILE A 347 -0.70 1.68 19.63
N TYR A 348 -0.17 1.59 20.85
CA TYR A 348 -0.26 2.67 21.85
C TYR A 348 0.34 3.97 21.30
N GLN A 349 1.55 3.90 20.76
CA GLN A 349 2.23 5.05 20.14
C GLN A 349 1.44 5.62 18.96
N LEU A 350 0.96 4.75 18.06
CA LEU A 350 0.13 5.15 16.92
C LEU A 350 -1.17 5.81 17.38
N THR A 351 -1.81 5.30 18.43
CA THR A 351 -3.04 5.87 19.01
C THR A 351 -2.76 7.28 19.52
N LYS A 352 -1.71 7.46 20.33
CA LYS A 352 -1.31 8.76 20.86
C LYS A 352 -1.01 9.77 19.74
N LEU A 353 -0.22 9.38 18.74
CA LEU A 353 0.09 10.22 17.59
C LEU A 353 -1.18 10.59 16.80
N SER A 354 -2.11 9.66 16.62
CA SER A 354 -3.37 9.93 15.93
C SER A 354 -4.19 10.98 16.66
N LEU A 355 -4.22 10.95 18.00
CA LEU A 355 -4.91 11.96 18.81
C LEU A 355 -4.28 13.36 18.65
N ASP A 356 -2.95 13.44 18.60
CA ASP A 356 -2.24 14.72 18.44
C ASP A 356 -2.47 15.35 17.05
N LEU A 357 -2.76 14.52 16.04
CA LEU A 357 -2.94 14.91 14.63
C LEU A 357 -4.41 15.23 14.25
N LEU A 358 -5.38 15.08 15.15
CA LEU A 358 -6.80 15.32 14.85
C LEU A 358 -7.09 16.74 14.35
N LYS A 359 -6.33 17.73 14.84
CA LYS A 359 -6.48 19.15 14.50
C LYS A 359 -5.84 19.55 13.17
N ASP A 360 -5.00 18.71 12.59
CA ASP A 360 -4.32 18.98 11.33
C ASP A 360 -5.23 18.58 10.16
N ALA A 361 -5.63 19.55 9.35
CA ALA A 361 -6.60 19.35 8.27
C ALA A 361 -6.14 18.33 7.21
N ASP A 362 -4.83 18.22 6.96
CA ASP A 362 -4.28 17.38 5.90
C ASP A 362 -4.26 15.89 6.29
N VAL A 363 -4.23 15.59 7.59
CA VAL A 363 -4.14 14.21 8.12
C VAL A 363 -5.30 13.81 9.02
N CYS A 364 -6.19 14.75 9.39
CA CYS A 364 -7.30 14.53 10.31
C CYS A 364 -8.16 13.31 9.94
N GLN A 365 -8.53 13.16 8.67
CA GLN A 365 -9.38 12.03 8.23
C GLN A 365 -8.70 10.68 8.48
N LEU A 366 -7.40 10.59 8.19
CA LEU A 366 -6.59 9.39 8.43
C LEU A 366 -6.42 9.13 9.93
N ALA A 367 -6.11 10.15 10.71
CA ALA A 367 -5.97 10.05 12.16
C ALA A 367 -7.26 9.55 12.82
N CYS A 368 -8.41 10.08 12.41
CA CYS A 368 -9.71 9.61 12.85
C CYS A 368 -9.95 8.14 12.46
N SER A 369 -9.69 7.77 11.21
CA SER A 369 -9.87 6.40 10.71
C SER A 369 -8.96 5.38 11.41
N VAL A 370 -7.70 5.76 11.69
CA VAL A 370 -6.74 4.93 12.42
C VAL A 370 -7.21 4.71 13.85
N PHE A 371 -7.60 5.78 14.57
CA PHE A 371 -8.11 5.66 15.93
C PHE A 371 -9.36 4.78 15.99
N ASP A 372 -10.31 5.01 15.10
CA ASP A 372 -11.55 4.23 14.95
C ASP A 372 -11.26 2.74 14.73
N SER A 373 -10.38 2.43 13.77
CA SER A 373 -9.95 1.06 13.46
C SER A 373 -9.27 0.37 14.65
N ILE A 374 -8.44 1.11 15.41
CA ILE A 374 -7.79 0.57 16.60
C ILE A 374 -8.84 0.25 17.66
N VAL A 375 -9.71 1.19 18.03
CA VAL A 375 -10.70 1.00 19.10
C VAL A 375 -11.63 -0.18 18.80
N PHE A 376 -12.16 -0.27 17.57
CA PHE A 376 -13.12 -1.32 17.21
C PHE A 376 -12.47 -2.68 16.91
N SER A 377 -11.15 -2.75 16.70
CA SER A 377 -10.43 -4.03 16.58
C SER A 377 -10.03 -4.65 17.91
N GLN A 378 -10.09 -3.90 19.02
CA GLN A 378 -9.71 -4.42 20.33
C GLN A 378 -10.88 -5.07 21.09
N SER A 379 -10.57 -6.15 21.82
CA SER A 379 -11.49 -6.66 22.85
C SER A 379 -11.58 -5.68 24.03
N PRO A 380 -12.69 -5.67 24.82
CA PRO A 380 -12.84 -4.75 25.95
C PRO A 380 -11.68 -4.81 26.98
N ALA A 381 -11.14 -6.01 27.23
CA ALA A 381 -9.99 -6.19 28.12
C ALA A 381 -8.70 -5.60 27.53
N SER A 382 -8.48 -5.78 26.22
CA SER A 382 -7.31 -5.23 25.52
C SER A 382 -7.37 -3.72 25.43
N LEU A 383 -8.56 -3.16 25.19
CA LEU A 383 -8.78 -1.71 25.15
C LEU A 383 -8.44 -1.05 26.50
N LYS A 384 -8.76 -1.71 27.62
CA LYS A 384 -8.41 -1.24 28.97
C LYS A 384 -6.90 -1.26 29.24
N ASN A 385 -6.17 -2.18 28.61
CA ASN A 385 -4.71 -2.21 28.70
C ASN A 385 -4.08 -1.16 27.76
N LEU A 386 -4.69 -0.90 26.61
CA LEU A 386 -4.19 0.06 25.62
C LEU A 386 -4.40 1.52 26.05
N ILE A 387 -5.58 1.85 26.57
CA ILE A 387 -5.93 3.22 26.96
C ILE A 387 -5.71 3.36 28.46
N ASP A 388 -4.53 3.84 28.81
CA ASP A 388 -4.13 4.11 30.17
C ASP A 388 -4.73 5.44 30.69
N SER A 389 -4.47 5.77 31.95
CA SER A 389 -5.00 7.00 32.55
C SER A 389 -4.52 8.28 31.84
N THR A 390 -3.32 8.28 31.27
CA THR A 390 -2.79 9.45 30.58
C THR A 390 -3.50 9.68 29.25
N MET A 391 -3.67 8.63 28.43
CA MET A 391 -4.42 8.70 27.19
C MET A 391 -5.90 9.00 27.45
N MET A 392 -6.49 8.43 28.51
CA MET A 392 -7.85 8.74 28.91
C MET A 392 -8.02 10.24 29.23
N ASN A 393 -7.07 10.84 29.96
CA ASN A 393 -7.08 12.29 30.22
C ASN A 393 -6.95 13.10 28.92
N GLN A 394 -6.12 12.68 27.97
CA GLN A 394 -6.02 13.33 26.66
C GLN A 394 -7.35 13.27 25.89
N LEU A 395 -8.01 12.11 25.87
CA LEU A 395 -9.33 11.92 25.26
C LEU A 395 -10.41 12.79 25.92
N GLU A 396 -10.37 12.92 27.25
CA GLU A 396 -11.25 13.82 27.99
C GLU A 396 -10.99 15.29 27.66
N ASN A 397 -9.73 15.69 27.51
CA ASN A 397 -9.38 17.06 27.09
C ASN A 397 -9.85 17.33 25.65
N ILE A 398 -9.73 16.36 24.74
CA ILE A 398 -10.22 16.47 23.36
C ILE A 398 -11.74 16.66 23.34
N ALA A 399 -12.49 15.94 24.19
CA ALA A 399 -13.93 16.14 24.32
C ALA A 399 -14.24 17.53 24.90
N GLU A 400 -13.66 17.91 26.03
CA GLU A 400 -13.98 19.18 26.70
C GLU A 400 -13.59 20.42 25.88
N LEU A 401 -12.49 20.33 25.12
CA LEU A 401 -11.99 21.38 24.22
C LEU A 401 -12.21 21.02 22.75
N SER A 402 -13.35 20.41 22.44
CA SER A 402 -13.64 19.84 21.11
C SER A 402 -13.54 20.83 19.94
N GLU A 403 -13.78 22.12 20.17
CA GLU A 403 -13.59 23.18 19.17
C GLU A 403 -12.13 23.33 18.71
N LEU A 404 -11.19 23.13 19.64
CA LEU A 404 -9.75 23.37 19.45
C LEU A 404 -8.96 22.09 19.20
N LEU A 405 -9.30 21.02 19.93
CA LEU A 405 -8.56 19.75 19.94
C LEU A 405 -9.29 18.61 19.22
N GLY A 406 -10.58 18.79 18.92
CA GLY A 406 -11.35 17.81 18.16
C GLY A 406 -10.94 17.74 16.68
N PRO A 407 -11.54 16.83 15.91
CA PRO A 407 -11.28 16.69 14.48
C PRO A 407 -11.40 18.02 13.73
N ALA A 408 -10.45 18.29 12.82
CA ALA A 408 -10.35 19.56 12.10
C ALA A 408 -11.55 19.87 11.21
N SER A 409 -12.24 18.86 10.68
CA SER A 409 -13.35 19.01 9.74
C SER A 409 -14.46 17.98 9.99
N ILE A 410 -15.68 18.32 9.55
CA ILE A 410 -16.81 17.40 9.59
C ILE A 410 -16.76 16.47 8.38
N ASN A 411 -16.60 15.18 8.63
CA ASN A 411 -16.63 14.12 7.63
C ASN A 411 -16.99 12.78 8.30
N LEU A 412 -17.21 11.73 7.51
CA LEU A 412 -17.57 10.40 8.02
C LEU A 412 -16.51 9.81 8.96
N PHE A 413 -15.23 10.03 8.72
CA PHE A 413 -14.16 9.52 9.59
C PHE A 413 -14.15 10.25 10.94
N ALA A 414 -14.38 11.56 10.96
CA ALA A 414 -14.54 12.32 12.20
C ALA A 414 -15.76 11.83 12.99
N MET A 415 -16.85 11.46 12.31
CA MET A 415 -18.01 10.82 12.94
C MET A 415 -17.64 9.46 13.55
N GLY A 416 -16.89 8.62 12.82
CA GLY A 416 -16.33 7.37 13.33
C GLY A 416 -15.47 7.58 14.59
N PHE A 417 -14.59 8.60 14.58
CA PHE A 417 -13.81 8.97 15.76
C PHE A 417 -14.68 9.26 16.99
N TRP A 418 -15.72 10.08 16.85
CA TRP A 418 -16.61 10.39 17.96
C TRP A 418 -17.39 9.16 18.45
N GLN A 419 -17.76 8.26 17.54
CA GLN A 419 -18.37 6.98 17.88
C GLN A 419 -17.41 6.07 18.65
N ALA A 420 -16.17 5.95 18.20
CA ALA A 420 -15.10 5.21 18.88
C ALA A 420 -14.79 5.79 20.27
N LEU A 421 -14.80 7.12 20.41
CA LEU A 421 -14.63 7.80 21.68
C LEU A 421 -15.77 7.48 22.66
N ALA A 422 -17.02 7.57 22.19
CA ALA A 422 -18.18 7.21 22.98
C ALA A 422 -18.11 5.74 23.44
N HIS A 423 -17.77 4.82 22.54
CA HIS A 423 -17.56 3.41 22.84
C HIS A 423 -16.46 3.19 23.90
N THR A 424 -15.36 3.91 23.78
CA THR A 424 -14.25 3.87 24.75
C THR A 424 -14.70 4.30 26.14
N TYR A 425 -15.44 5.42 26.24
CA TYR A 425 -15.93 5.93 27.54
C TYR A 425 -16.87 4.94 28.22
N VAL A 426 -17.61 4.15 27.44
CA VAL A 426 -18.49 3.09 27.94
C VAL A 426 -17.70 1.95 28.52
N ILE A 427 -16.78 1.39 27.74
CA ILE A 427 -15.99 0.22 28.15
C ILE A 427 -15.12 0.53 29.36
N LEU A 428 -14.51 1.71 29.38
CA LEU A 428 -13.60 2.11 30.47
C LEU A 428 -14.33 2.74 31.66
N GLY A 429 -15.63 3.02 31.55
CA GLY A 429 -16.43 3.59 32.62
C GLY A 429 -16.09 5.04 32.97
N SER A 430 -15.82 5.89 31.98
CA SER A 430 -15.53 7.31 32.23
C SER A 430 -16.75 8.04 32.80
N ARG A 431 -16.51 8.85 33.84
CA ARG A 431 -17.52 9.69 34.48
C ARG A 431 -17.97 10.85 33.58
N LYS A 432 -17.17 11.25 32.59
CA LYS A 432 -17.48 12.35 31.66
C LYS A 432 -18.39 11.93 30.50
N ARG A 433 -18.75 10.65 30.40
CA ARG A 433 -19.70 10.11 29.42
C ARG A 433 -21.02 10.89 29.33
N SER A 434 -21.55 11.36 30.45
CA SER A 434 -22.81 12.13 30.47
C SER A 434 -22.73 13.50 29.79
N LYS A 435 -21.52 14.05 29.61
CA LYS A 435 -21.28 15.35 28.97
C LYS A 435 -20.86 15.23 27.50
N LEU A 436 -20.40 14.06 27.08
CA LEU A 436 -19.82 13.84 25.75
C LEU A 436 -20.76 14.26 24.60
N SER A 437 -22.06 14.01 24.71
CA SER A 437 -23.03 14.41 23.68
C SER A 437 -23.09 15.93 23.49
N LYS A 438 -22.97 16.70 24.58
CA LYS A 438 -22.93 18.16 24.55
C LYS A 438 -21.63 18.67 23.92
N ASP A 439 -20.53 18.01 24.23
CA ASP A 439 -19.21 18.36 23.72
C ASP A 439 -19.07 18.07 22.22
N ILE A 440 -19.65 16.96 21.75
CA ILE A 440 -19.78 16.64 20.31
C ILE A 440 -20.68 17.67 19.62
N ALA A 441 -21.83 18.02 20.22
CA ALA A 441 -22.73 19.01 19.65
C ALA A 441 -22.06 20.40 19.53
N LYS A 442 -21.24 20.76 20.52
CA LYS A 442 -20.45 22.00 20.51
C LYS A 442 -19.46 22.03 19.34
N TRP A 443 -18.71 20.95 19.13
CA TRP A 443 -17.82 20.80 17.97
C TRP A 443 -18.58 20.83 16.64
N LEU A 444 -19.71 20.14 16.55
CA LEU A 444 -20.55 20.14 15.34
C LEU A 444 -20.96 21.57 14.99
N ILE A 445 -21.49 22.34 15.93
CA ILE A 445 -21.93 23.72 15.69
C ILE A 445 -20.77 24.59 15.18
N GLU A 446 -19.61 24.49 15.83
CA GLU A 446 -18.43 25.29 15.45
C GLU A 446 -17.93 24.94 14.05
N LYS A 447 -17.76 23.64 13.76
CA LYS A 447 -17.21 23.20 12.47
C LYS A 447 -18.23 23.21 11.34
N TRP A 448 -19.53 23.17 11.62
CA TRP A 448 -20.59 23.13 10.60
C TRP A 448 -20.55 24.36 9.70
N ASN A 449 -20.33 25.53 10.29
CA ASN A 449 -20.24 26.78 9.55
C ASN A 449 -19.05 26.80 8.59
N THR A 450 -17.91 26.22 8.97
CA THR A 450 -16.71 26.13 8.12
C THR A 450 -16.76 25.01 7.07
N THR A 451 -17.57 23.97 7.29
CA THR A 451 -17.57 22.76 6.45
C THR A 451 -18.73 22.71 5.46
N SER A 452 -19.87 23.34 5.78
CA SER A 452 -21.06 23.36 4.92
C SER A 452 -20.83 24.01 3.55
N GLU A 453 -19.87 24.92 3.42
CA GLU A 453 -19.50 25.53 2.13
C GLU A 453 -18.63 24.64 1.23
N LYS A 454 -18.03 23.58 1.79
CA LYS A 454 -16.99 22.77 1.11
C LYS A 454 -17.44 21.35 0.75
N LEU A 455 -18.51 20.86 1.36
CA LEU A 455 -19.00 19.48 1.14
C LEU A 455 -19.99 19.43 -0.03
N SER A 456 -19.91 18.35 -0.81
CA SER A 456 -20.95 18.03 -1.80
C SER A 456 -22.27 17.64 -1.11
N VAL A 457 -23.40 17.75 -1.83
CA VAL A 457 -24.73 17.39 -1.32
C VAL A 457 -24.77 15.95 -0.79
N ASN A 458 -24.13 15.01 -1.50
CA ASN A 458 -24.10 13.60 -1.09
C ASN A 458 -23.30 13.39 0.21
N GLN A 459 -22.17 14.09 0.37
CA GLN A 459 -21.37 14.00 1.60
C GLN A 459 -22.09 14.64 2.80
N LEU A 460 -22.83 15.73 2.56
CA LEU A 460 -23.70 16.34 3.58
C LEU A 460 -24.81 15.39 4.00
N GLU A 461 -25.42 14.67 3.05
CA GLU A 461 -26.45 13.69 3.33
C GLU A 461 -25.89 12.55 4.20
N GLU A 462 -24.78 11.93 3.80
CA GLU A 462 -24.13 10.86 4.58
C GLU A 462 -23.78 11.31 6.00
N VAL A 463 -23.10 12.45 6.15
CA VAL A 463 -22.79 13.03 7.46
C VAL A 463 -24.06 13.29 8.29
N SER A 464 -25.10 13.86 7.66
CA SER A 464 -26.35 14.18 8.35
C SER A 464 -27.07 12.94 8.89
N THR A 465 -26.94 11.79 8.23
CA THR A 465 -27.51 10.52 8.72
C THR A 465 -26.76 9.94 9.90
N SER A 466 -25.44 10.17 10.01
CA SER A 466 -24.61 9.70 11.12
C SER A 466 -24.76 10.54 12.40
N ILE A 467 -25.03 11.85 12.27
CA ILE A 467 -25.14 12.76 13.42
C ILE A 467 -26.17 12.31 14.47
N PRO A 468 -27.43 11.99 14.10
CA PRO A 468 -28.42 11.49 15.07
C PRO A 468 -27.95 10.22 15.76
N GLN A 469 -27.33 9.29 15.05
CA GLN A 469 -26.87 8.02 15.62
C GLN A 469 -25.80 8.24 16.69
N ILE A 470 -24.85 9.15 16.45
CA ILE A 470 -23.80 9.48 17.41
C ILE A 470 -24.35 10.20 18.63
N LEU A 471 -25.22 11.20 18.42
CA LEU A 471 -25.85 11.91 19.52
C LEU A 471 -26.74 10.97 20.35
N ILE A 472 -27.43 10.03 19.70
CA ILE A 472 -28.21 8.98 20.36
C ILE A 472 -27.29 8.01 21.11
N LEU A 473 -26.19 7.54 20.55
CA LEU A 473 -25.25 6.65 21.25
C LEU A 473 -24.64 7.36 22.47
N ALA A 474 -24.27 8.62 22.32
CA ALA A 474 -23.75 9.43 23.42
C ALA A 474 -24.83 9.79 24.48
N SER A 475 -26.14 9.73 24.14
CA SER A 475 -27.25 10.13 25.03
C SER A 475 -28.12 8.98 25.57
N ARG A 476 -28.55 7.99 24.75
CA ARG A 476 -29.34 6.80 25.16
C ARG A 476 -28.68 6.01 26.27
N GLN A 477 -27.36 6.11 26.34
CA GLN A 477 -26.56 5.41 27.31
C GLN A 477 -26.52 6.10 28.69
N PHE A 478 -27.23 7.23 28.85
CA PHE A 478 -27.62 7.84 30.12
C PHE A 478 -28.82 7.11 30.79
N LEU A 479 -29.69 6.47 30.01
CA LEU A 479 -30.89 5.77 30.52
C LEU A 479 -30.54 4.41 31.14
N LEU A 480 -29.55 3.69 30.59
CA LEU A 480 -29.10 2.39 31.13
C LEU A 480 -28.21 2.50 32.38
N SER A 481 -27.86 3.71 32.82
CA SER A 481 -27.12 3.96 34.07
C SER A 481 -28.03 4.39 35.24
N GLN A 482 -29.35 4.38 35.04
CA GLN A 482 -30.35 4.62 36.09
C GLN A 482 -31.10 3.34 36.52
N GLU A 483 -30.70 2.17 36.01
CA GLU A 483 -31.17 0.85 36.48
C GLU A 483 -30.12 0.16 37.34
#